data_AF-A0A2K1E8V5-F1
#
_entry.id   AF-A0A2K1E8V5-F1
#
_cell.length_a   1.000
_cell.length_b   1.000
_cell.length_c   1.000
_cell.angle_alpha   90.00
_cell.angle_beta   90.00
_cell.angle_gamma   90.00
#
_symmetry.space_group_name_H-M   'P 1'
#
loop_
_entity.id
_entity.type
_entity.pdbx_description
1 polymer ?
#
loop_
_entity_poly.entity_id
_entity_poly.type
_entity_poly.pdbx_seq_one_letter_code
_entity_poly.pdbx_strand_id
1 'polypeptide(L)'
;MLALDAGGTDFRKLLVLARALIVDLARTSQRRILLAPCCAAGMTRDEGLLMALVGGAGLDVHGVLTDDSSCPVAMTTAHALGEELERIATRNRWRR
;
A
#
# COMPACT_ATOMS: atom_id res chain seq x y z
N MET A 1 19.51 -0.03 -4.61
CA MET A 1 18.90 -1.37 -4.42
C MET A 1 17.49 -1.28 -4.95
N LEU A 2 17.13 -2.13 -5.92
CA LEU A 2 15.79 -2.15 -6.50
C LEU A 2 14.83 -2.95 -5.61
N ALA A 3 13.52 -2.75 -5.79
CA ALA A 3 12.49 -3.54 -5.10
C ALA A 3 12.60 -5.05 -5.42
N LEU A 4 13.07 -5.39 -6.62
CA LEU A 4 13.37 -6.77 -7.01
C LEU A 4 14.49 -7.36 -6.16
N ASP A 5 15.60 -6.62 -5.99
CA ASP A 5 16.75 -7.06 -5.19
C ASP A 5 16.35 -7.25 -3.72
N ALA A 6 15.55 -6.32 -3.20
CA ALA A 6 15.02 -6.37 -1.86
C ALA A 6 14.12 -7.58 -1.63
N GLY A 7 13.20 -7.85 -2.57
CA GLY A 7 12.18 -8.89 -2.44
C GLY A 7 12.69 -10.30 -2.76
N GLY A 8 13.68 -10.45 -3.64
CA GLY A 8 14.19 -11.77 -4.04
C GLY A 8 13.08 -12.68 -4.56
N THR A 9 12.99 -13.90 -4.02
CA THR A 9 11.95 -14.88 -4.36
C THR A 9 10.53 -14.41 -4.02
N ASP A 10 10.38 -13.51 -3.04
CA ASP A 10 9.08 -12.99 -2.59
C ASP A 10 8.60 -11.80 -3.43
N PHE A 11 9.42 -11.27 -4.36
CA PHE A 11 9.06 -10.10 -5.17
C PHE A 11 7.78 -10.31 -5.97
N ARG A 12 7.54 -11.53 -6.48
CA ARG A 12 6.29 -11.86 -7.19
C ARG A 12 5.07 -11.69 -6.28
N LYS A 13 5.17 -12.09 -5.01
CA LYS A 13 4.09 -11.96 -4.04
C LYS A 13 3.79 -10.50 -3.75
N LEU A 14 4.83 -9.67 -3.57
CA LEU A 14 4.69 -8.22 -3.43
C LEU A 14 3.96 -7.60 -4.62
N LEU A 15 4.34 -7.94 -5.86
CA LEU A 15 3.68 -7.43 -7.06
C LEU A 15 2.21 -7.82 -7.14
N VAL A 16 1.87 -9.06 -6.77
CA VAL A 16 0.49 -9.54 -6.77
C VAL A 16 -0.34 -8.80 -5.73
N LEU A 17 0.17 -8.64 -4.52
CA LEU A 17 -0.53 -7.92 -3.43
C LEU A 17 -0.70 -6.43 -3.76
N ALA A 18 0.33 -5.77 -4.29
CA ALA A 18 0.24 -4.38 -4.72
C ALA A 18 -0.80 -4.20 -5.84
N ARG A 19 -0.81 -5.11 -6.84
CA ARG A 19 -1.81 -5.06 -7.90
C ARG A 19 -3.23 -5.29 -7.37
N ALA A 20 -3.41 -6.24 -6.45
CA ALA A 20 -4.70 -6.52 -5.83
C ALA A 20 -5.22 -5.30 -5.07
N LEU A 21 -4.37 -4.68 -4.24
CA LEU A 21 -4.70 -3.44 -3.52
C LEU A 21 -5.18 -2.33 -4.45
N ILE A 22 -4.46 -2.07 -5.55
CA ILE A 22 -4.86 -1.02 -6.50
C ILE A 22 -6.20 -1.36 -7.19
N VAL A 23 -6.43 -2.63 -7.53
CA VAL A 23 -7.72 -3.06 -8.11
C VAL A 23 -8.85 -2.89 -7.09
N ASP A 24 -8.64 -3.29 -5.84
CA ASP A 24 -9.65 -3.15 -4.80
C ASP A 24 -9.98 -1.69 -4.53
N LEU A 25 -8.97 -0.82 -4.44
CA LEU A 25 -9.15 0.63 -4.31
C LEU A 25 -9.87 1.23 -5.52
N ALA A 26 -9.51 0.84 -6.74
CA ALA A 26 -10.17 1.36 -7.95
C ALA A 26 -11.65 0.94 -8.04
N ARG A 27 -12.03 -0.18 -7.41
CA ARG A 27 -13.42 -0.66 -7.38
C ARG A 27 -14.26 0.05 -6.32
N THR A 28 -13.64 0.54 -5.25
CA THR A 28 -14.37 1.07 -4.08
C THR A 28 -14.28 2.58 -3.96
N SER A 29 -13.16 3.18 -4.37
CA SER A 29 -12.93 4.63 -4.30
C SER A 29 -13.61 5.36 -5.45
N GLN A 30 -14.34 6.43 -5.13
CA GLN A 30 -14.84 7.40 -6.11
C GLN A 30 -13.89 8.60 -6.28
N ARG A 31 -12.74 8.58 -5.61
CA ARG A 31 -11.79 9.69 -5.60
C ARG A 31 -10.83 9.61 -6.78
N ARG A 32 -10.40 10.78 -7.24
CA ARG A 32 -9.22 10.89 -8.10
C ARG A 32 -7.97 10.82 -7.24
N ILE A 33 -7.44 9.61 -7.04
CA ILE A 33 -6.17 9.37 -6.32
C ILE A 33 -5.03 9.98 -7.14
N LEU A 34 -4.37 10.99 -6.59
CA LEU A 34 -3.27 11.68 -7.25
C LEU A 34 -1.92 11.21 -6.72
N LEU A 35 -1.02 10.86 -7.63
CA LEU A 35 0.36 10.54 -7.33
C LEU A 35 1.25 11.75 -7.63
N ALA A 36 2.24 11.98 -6.77
CA ALA A 36 3.26 12.97 -7.02
C ALA A 36 4.12 12.50 -8.21
N PRO A 37 4.64 13.42 -9.04
CA PRO A 37 5.69 13.04 -9.98
C PRO A 37 6.88 12.50 -9.18
N CYS A 38 7.59 11.50 -9.72
CA CYS A 38 8.67 10.82 -9.00
C CYS A 38 9.84 11.74 -8.60
N CYS A 39 9.92 12.95 -9.18
CA CYS A 39 10.91 13.98 -8.86
C CYS A 39 10.45 14.96 -7.76
N ALA A 40 9.22 14.86 -7.26
CA ALA A 40 8.75 15.70 -6.17
C ALA A 40 9.41 15.29 -4.84
N ALA A 41 9.73 16.29 -4.02
CA ALA A 41 10.39 16.07 -2.72
C ALA A 41 9.47 15.51 -1.61
N GLY A 42 8.20 15.25 -1.91
CA GLY A 42 7.22 14.84 -0.90
C GLY A 42 6.10 14.01 -1.49
N MET A 43 5.32 13.44 -0.58
CA MET A 43 4.15 12.65 -0.91
C MET A 43 2.90 13.53 -1.02
N THR A 44 1.97 13.16 -1.91
CA THR A 44 0.60 13.68 -1.87
C THR A 44 -0.11 13.20 -0.60
N ARG A 45 -1.24 13.82 -0.28
CA ARG A 45 -2.13 13.35 0.78
C ARG A 45 -2.55 11.90 0.56
N ASP A 46 -2.91 11.54 -0.67
CA ASP A 46 -3.39 10.19 -0.99
C ASP A 46 -2.26 9.16 -0.88
N GLU A 47 -1.03 9.51 -1.29
CA GLU A 47 0.15 8.67 -1.07
C GLU A 47 0.41 8.43 0.43
N GLY A 48 0.32 9.47 1.25
CA GLY A 48 0.45 9.35 2.70
C GLY A 48 -0.63 8.44 3.32
N LEU A 49 -1.88 8.57 2.87
CA LEU A 49 -2.98 7.70 3.32
C LEU A 49 -2.77 6.25 2.88
N LEU A 50 -2.30 6.02 1.66
CA LEU A 50 -1.96 4.66 1.17
C LEU A 50 -0.84 4.03 2.00
N MET A 51 0.20 4.80 2.32
CA MET A 51 1.29 4.33 3.19
C MET A 51 0.80 4.04 4.61
N ALA A 52 -0.09 4.87 5.17
CA ALA A 52 -0.71 4.60 6.46
C ALA A 52 -1.55 3.32 6.44
N LEU A 53 -2.37 3.12 5.41
CA LEU A 53 -3.20 1.92 5.26
C LEU A 53 -2.35 0.66 5.13
N VAL A 54 -1.30 0.68 4.31
CA VAL A 54 -0.31 -0.43 4.21
C VAL A 54 0.41 -0.64 5.53
N GLY A 55 0.70 0.42 6.29
CA GLY A 55 1.29 0.37 7.63
C GLY A 55 0.37 -0.16 8.73
N GLY A 56 -0.87 -0.55 8.42
CA GLY A 56 -1.82 -1.10 9.38
C GLY A 56 -2.82 -0.10 9.97
N ALA A 57 -2.96 1.10 9.38
CA ALA A 57 -4.01 2.02 9.78
C ALA A 57 -5.41 1.43 9.54
N GLY A 58 -6.38 1.94 10.30
CA GLY A 58 -7.72 1.36 10.42
C GLY A 58 -8.77 1.98 9.50
N LEU A 59 -10.02 1.91 9.95
CA LEU A 59 -11.21 2.34 9.21
C LEU A 59 -11.23 3.84 8.90
N ASP A 60 -10.58 4.66 9.73
CA ASP A 60 -10.45 6.10 9.55
C ASP A 60 -9.68 6.46 8.27
N VAL A 61 -8.54 5.81 8.03
CA VAL A 61 -7.75 6.01 6.81
C VAL A 61 -8.45 5.39 5.60
N HIS A 62 -9.04 4.21 5.77
CA HIS A 62 -9.78 3.53 4.70
C HIS A 62 -10.99 4.33 4.22
N GLY A 63 -11.80 4.89 5.14
CA GLY A 63 -12.95 5.71 4.80
C GLY A 63 -12.57 6.94 3.98
N VAL A 64 -11.47 7.60 4.36
CA VAL A 64 -10.95 8.77 3.62
C VAL A 64 -10.50 8.40 2.19
N LEU A 65 -9.92 7.22 1.98
CA LEU A 65 -9.46 6.76 0.66
C LEU A 65 -10.60 6.27 -0.22
N THR A 66 -11.69 5.79 0.37
CA THR A 66 -12.77 5.11 -0.34
C THR A 66 -14.09 5.89 -0.37
N ASP A 67 -14.10 7.12 0.16
CA ASP A 67 -15.32 7.91 0.42
C ASP A 67 -16.36 7.12 1.21
N ASP A 68 -15.91 6.49 2.30
CA ASP A 68 -16.69 5.65 3.23
C ASP A 68 -17.40 4.45 2.56
N SER A 69 -16.85 3.94 1.46
CA SER A 69 -17.29 2.69 0.86
C SER A 69 -17.20 1.56 1.89
N SER A 70 -18.28 0.80 2.06
CA SER A 70 -18.39 -0.30 3.04
C SER A 70 -17.60 -1.55 2.68
N CYS A 71 -16.66 -1.47 1.74
CA CYS A 71 -15.95 -2.62 1.19
C CYS A 71 -14.55 -2.77 1.81
N PRO A 72 -14.37 -3.67 2.80
CA PRO A 72 -13.11 -3.81 3.53
C PRO A 72 -12.00 -4.49 2.71
N VAL A 73 -12.28 -4.93 1.48
CA VAL A 73 -11.35 -5.73 0.67
C VAL A 73 -10.04 -4.99 0.45
N ALA A 74 -10.09 -3.68 0.17
CA ALA A 74 -8.90 -2.85 0.00
C ALA A 74 -8.06 -2.74 1.29
N MET A 75 -8.70 -2.80 2.47
CA MET A 75 -7.97 -2.80 3.75
C MET A 75 -7.27 -4.14 3.96
N THR A 76 -7.96 -5.26 3.71
CA THR A 76 -7.37 -6.60 3.80
C THR A 76 -6.16 -6.74 2.88
N THR A 77 -6.24 -6.30 1.63
CA THR A 77 -5.11 -6.37 0.70
C THR A 77 -3.97 -5.42 1.05
N ALA A 78 -4.27 -4.24 1.62
CA ALA A 78 -3.24 -3.33 2.13
C ALA A 78 -2.48 -3.92 3.32
N HIS A 79 -3.19 -4.47 4.31
CA HIS A 79 -2.56 -5.10 5.48
C HIS A 79 -1.71 -6.31 5.08
N ALA A 80 -2.21 -7.16 4.17
CA ALA A 80 -1.43 -8.27 3.65
C ALA A 80 -0.15 -7.82 2.94
N LEU A 81 -0.20 -6.72 2.17
CA LEU A 81 1.00 -6.12 1.57
C LEU A 81 1.97 -5.61 2.65
N GLY A 82 1.46 -4.92 3.67
CA GLY A 82 2.23 -4.41 4.81
C GLY A 82 2.96 -5.52 5.56
N GLU A 83 2.28 -6.62 5.86
CA GLU A 83 2.89 -7.78 6.52
C GLU A 83 4.03 -8.38 5.70
N GLU A 84 3.89 -8.48 4.38
CA GLU A 84 4.97 -9.02 3.54
C GLU A 84 6.15 -8.06 3.43
N LEU A 85 5.90 -6.75 3.38
CA LEU A 85 6.96 -5.74 3.44
C LEU A 85 7.72 -5.82 4.77
N GLU A 86 7.01 -6.02 5.89
CA GLU A 86 7.64 -6.18 7.20
C GLU A 86 8.49 -7.45 7.30
N ARG A 87 7.99 -8.57 6.74
CA ARG A 87 8.77 -9.82 6.66
C ARG A 87 10.05 -9.63 5.88
N ILE A 88 10.00 -8.91 4.76
CA ILE A 88 11.17 -8.60 3.92
C ILE A 88 12.13 -7.66 4.66
N ALA A 89 11.62 -6.62 5.33
CA ALA A 89 12.43 -5.71 6.13
C ALA A 89 13.18 -6.47 7.24
N THR A 90 12.47 -7.36 7.95
CA THR A 90 13.05 -8.23 8.99
C THR A 90 14.12 -9.16 8.41
N ARG A 91 13.82 -9.86 7.30
CA ARG A 91 14.79 -10.74 6.60
C ARG A 91 16.05 -9.99 6.19
N ASN A 92 15.90 -8.77 5.69
CA ASN A 92 17.00 -7.92 5.22
C ASN A 92 17.69 -7.13 6.34
N ARG A 93 17.24 -7.29 7.60
CA ARG A 93 17.75 -6.56 8.79
C ARG A 93 17.70 -5.04 8.62
N TRP A 94 16.69 -4.53 7.93
CA TRP A 94 16.44 -3.10 7.86
C TRP A 94 15.90 -2.64 9.20
N ARG A 95 16.62 -1.74 9.88
CA ARG A 95 16.18 -1.17 11.15
C ARG A 95 14.86 -0.42 10.94
N ARG A 96 13.92 -0.60 11.86
CA ARG A 96 12.85 0.38 12.10
C ARG A 96 13.40 1.54 12.91
#